data_AF-A0A1L9GTL1-F1
#
_entry.id   AF-A0A1L9GTL1-F1
#
_cell.length_a   1.000
_cell.length_b   1.000
_cell.length_c   1.000
_cell.angle_alpha   90.00
_cell.angle_beta   90.00
_cell.angle_gamma   90.00
#
_symmetry.space_group_name_H-M   'P 1'
#
loop_
_entity.id
_entity.type
_entity.pdbx_description
1 polymer ?
#
loop_
_entity_poly.entity_id
_entity_poly.type
_entity_poly.pdbx_seq_one_letter_code
_entity_poly.pdbx_strand_id
1 'polypeptide(L)'
;MEERALIDESPIQNQTILLVGFNNHAEECQSASSDCNIVVCETLQQALDILACEPVDHVFITIQEFDEQVCQFARSIPRLAHQPFLTFCGTPNNQMGAEVRRGVQYALIPDILELTAMISMARRISNVPHP
;
A
#
# COMPACT_ATOMS: atom_id res chain seq x y z
N MET A 1 13.41 5.94 -16.87
CA MET A 1 12.14 5.49 -17.46
C MET A 1 11.21 5.28 -16.27
N GLU A 2 10.24 6.17 -16.09
CA GLU A 2 9.36 6.20 -14.91
C GLU A 2 8.32 5.07 -15.03
N GLU A 3 8.46 4.03 -14.21
CA GLU A 3 7.46 2.96 -14.04
C GLU A 3 6.25 3.55 -13.30
N ARG A 4 5.20 3.94 -14.03
CA ARG A 4 3.91 4.33 -13.43
C ARG A 4 3.09 3.07 -13.18
N ALA A 5 2.53 2.94 -11.99
CA ALA A 5 1.55 1.90 -11.68
C ALA A 5 0.36 2.00 -12.67
N LEU A 6 -0.06 0.87 -13.24
CA LEU A 6 -1.28 0.81 -14.04
C LEU A 6 -2.44 0.47 -13.10
N ILE A 7 -3.39 1.41 -13.00
CA ILE A 7 -4.62 1.25 -12.23
C ILE A 7 -5.48 0.22 -12.97
N ASP A 8 -5.74 -0.92 -12.32
CA ASP A 8 -6.67 -1.93 -12.80
C ASP A 8 -8.06 -1.58 -12.26
N GLU A 9 -9.02 -1.34 -13.15
CA GLU A 9 -10.37 -0.89 -12.76
C GLU A 9 -11.23 -2.00 -12.12
N SER A 10 -10.67 -3.20 -11.93
CA SER A 10 -11.35 -4.28 -11.22
C SER A 10 -11.61 -3.89 -9.76
N PRO A 11 -12.83 -4.10 -9.24
CA PRO A 11 -13.18 -3.74 -7.88
C PRO A 11 -12.43 -4.62 -6.85
N ILE A 12 -11.85 -4.03 -5.80
CA ILE A 12 -11.23 -4.73 -4.64
C ILE A 12 -12.26 -5.15 -3.58
N GLN A 13 -13.47 -5.51 -4.02
CA GLN A 13 -14.55 -5.97 -3.14
C GLN A 13 -14.15 -7.16 -2.27
N ASN A 14 -14.59 -7.14 -1.01
CA ASN A 14 -14.32 -8.13 0.04
C ASN A 14 -12.83 -8.30 0.38
N GLN A 15 -12.00 -7.30 0.09
CA GLN A 15 -10.60 -7.32 0.45
C GLN A 15 -10.35 -6.54 1.73
N THR A 16 -9.33 -6.98 2.48
CA THR A 16 -8.84 -6.24 3.64
C THR A 16 -7.74 -5.30 3.19
N ILE A 17 -7.97 -4.01 3.44
CA ILE A 17 -7.09 -2.92 3.09
C ILE A 17 -6.52 -2.32 4.37
N LEU A 18 -5.20 -2.28 4.49
CA LEU A 18 -4.51 -1.63 5.60
C LEU A 18 -3.94 -0.28 5.15
N LEU A 19 -4.34 0.79 5.84
CA LEU A 19 -3.86 2.16 5.60
C LEU A 19 -2.90 2.56 6.71
N VAL A 20 -1.66 2.90 6.33
CA VAL A 20 -0.60 3.31 7.27
C VAL A 20 -0.27 4.80 7.07
N GLY A 21 -0.48 5.60 8.11
CA GLY A 21 -0.17 7.04 8.10
C GLY A 21 -1.25 7.95 7.51
N PHE A 22 -2.45 7.41 7.23
CA PHE A 22 -3.58 8.14 6.63
C PHE A 22 -4.42 8.93 7.65
N ASN A 23 -3.86 9.37 8.77
CA ASN A 23 -4.63 9.87 9.92
C ASN A 23 -5.58 11.03 9.55
N ASN A 24 -5.25 11.83 8.54
CA ASN A 24 -6.07 12.95 8.06
C ASN A 24 -7.07 12.59 6.94
N HIS A 25 -6.95 11.41 6.32
CA HIS A 25 -7.79 10.93 5.20
C HIS A 25 -8.47 9.58 5.50
N ALA A 26 -8.32 9.08 6.72
CA ALA A 26 -8.84 7.78 7.15
C ALA A 26 -10.36 7.72 7.03
N GLU A 27 -11.06 8.77 7.48
CA GLU A 27 -12.53 8.86 7.40
C GLU A 27 -13.03 8.89 5.95
N GLU A 28 -12.32 9.59 5.06
CA GLU A 28 -12.63 9.65 3.63
C GLU A 28 -12.47 8.26 2.99
N CYS A 29 -11.40 7.55 3.30
CA CYS A 29 -11.16 6.20 2.77
C CYS A 29 -12.20 5.21 3.31
N GLN A 30 -12.49 5.25 4.61
CA GLN A 30 -13.48 4.37 5.26
C GLN A 30 -14.91 4.61 4.76
N SER A 31 -15.29 5.87 4.54
CA SER A 31 -16.64 6.22 4.06
C SER A 31 -16.85 5.90 2.58
N ALA A 32 -15.79 5.91 1.78
CA ALA A 32 -15.90 5.73 0.35
C ALA A 32 -16.02 4.27 -0.10
N SER A 33 -15.60 3.31 0.74
CA SER A 33 -15.58 1.90 0.38
C SER A 33 -16.48 1.07 1.30
N SER A 34 -17.77 0.98 0.96
CA SER A 34 -18.73 0.09 1.66
C SER A 34 -18.42 -1.40 1.51
N ASP A 35 -17.61 -1.76 0.49
CA ASP A 35 -17.44 -3.13 0.06
C ASP A 35 -16.07 -3.72 0.41
N CYS A 36 -15.21 -2.97 1.12
CA CYS A 36 -13.90 -3.44 1.58
C CYS A 36 -13.77 -3.27 3.09
N ASN A 37 -12.96 -4.11 3.74
CA ASN A 37 -12.63 -3.95 5.14
C ASN A 37 -11.41 -3.04 5.27
N ILE A 38 -11.60 -1.81 5.76
CA ILE A 38 -10.52 -0.82 5.88
C ILE A 38 -10.03 -0.78 7.33
N VAL A 39 -8.77 -1.18 7.52
CA VAL A 39 -8.05 -1.08 8.78
C VAL A 39 -7.07 0.10 8.67
N VAL A 40 -7.03 0.96 9.68
CA VAL A 40 -6.15 2.13 9.71
C VAL A 40 -5.22 2.02 10.89
N CYS A 41 -3.93 2.26 10.67
CA CYS A 41 -2.95 2.36 11.72
C CYS A 41 -2.01 3.54 11.50
N GLU A 42 -1.47 4.07 12.59
CA GLU A 42 -0.66 5.29 12.55
C GLU A 42 0.82 5.00 12.25
N THR A 43 1.27 3.77 12.50
CA THR A 43 2.69 3.42 12.45
C THR A 43 2.95 2.12 11.70
N LEU A 44 4.16 2.01 11.11
CA LEU A 44 4.62 0.79 10.44
C LEU A 44 4.70 -0.41 11.40
N GLN A 45 4.98 -0.18 12.68
CA GLN A 45 5.03 -1.25 13.67
C GLN A 45 3.64 -1.85 13.92
N GLN A 46 2.63 -1.01 14.13
CA GLN A 46 1.24 -1.48 14.24
C GLN A 46 0.79 -2.23 12.99
N ALA A 47 1.20 -1.76 11.80
CA ALA A 47 0.91 -2.43 10.55
C ALA A 47 1.49 -3.85 10.52
N LEU A 48 2.73 -4.06 10.98
CA LEU A 48 3.32 -5.40 11.08
C LEU A 48 2.57 -6.30 12.06
N ASP A 49 2.15 -5.76 13.20
CA ASP A 49 1.40 -6.53 14.20
C ASP A 49 0.04 -6.99 13.64
N ILE A 50 -0.65 -6.15 12.88
CA ILE A 50 -1.89 -6.50 12.16
C ILE A 50 -1.62 -7.57 11.12
N LEU A 51 -0.60 -7.36 10.28
CA LEU A 51 -0.22 -8.30 9.21
C LEU A 51 0.23 -9.68 9.70
N ALA A 52 0.71 -9.76 10.94
CA ALA A 52 1.04 -11.04 11.58
C ALA A 52 -0.21 -11.81 12.03
N CYS A 53 -1.33 -11.12 12.27
CA CYS A 53 -2.55 -11.69 12.84
C CYS A 53 -3.68 -11.87 11.82
N GLU A 54 -3.73 -10.99 10.81
CA GLU A 54 -4.85 -10.89 9.88
C GLU A 54 -4.38 -11.02 8.41
N PRO A 55 -5.15 -11.74 7.57
CA PRO A 55 -4.90 -11.76 6.14
C PRO A 55 -5.31 -10.42 5.51
N VAL A 56 -4.31 -9.59 5.22
CA VAL A 56 -4.48 -8.32 4.49
C VAL A 56 -4.11 -8.55 3.03
N ASP A 57 -4.94 -8.03 2.12
CA ASP A 57 -4.73 -8.14 0.67
C ASP A 57 -3.87 -6.98 0.15
N HIS A 58 -4.15 -5.77 0.63
CA HIS A 58 -3.51 -4.54 0.17
C HIS A 58 -3.06 -3.69 1.35
N VAL A 59 -1.83 -3.17 1.28
CA VAL A 59 -1.30 -2.23 2.28
C VAL A 59 -0.93 -0.94 1.56
N PHE A 60 -1.56 0.15 1.95
CA PHE A 60 -1.27 1.50 1.48
C PHE A 60 -0.51 2.26 2.55
N ILE A 61 0.57 2.91 2.16
CA ILE A 61 1.49 3.55 3.09
C ILE A 61 1.75 4.96 2.60
N THR A 62 1.30 5.96 3.36
CA THR A 62 1.66 7.36 3.10
C THR A 62 2.91 7.70 3.87
N ILE A 63 3.91 8.20 3.15
CA ILE A 63 5.21 8.53 3.71
C ILE A 63 5.66 9.88 3.15
N GLN A 64 6.05 10.75 4.08
CA GLN A 64 6.60 12.06 3.71
C GLN A 64 8.03 11.90 3.16
N GLU A 65 8.79 10.96 3.71
CA GLU A 65 10.14 10.61 3.28
C GLU A 65 10.32 9.10 3.37
N PHE A 66 10.94 8.49 2.35
CA PHE A 66 11.31 7.08 2.38
C PHE A 66 12.57 6.91 3.24
N ASP A 67 12.41 6.32 4.42
CA ASP A 67 13.50 6.08 5.35
C ASP A 67 13.81 4.58 5.52
N GLU A 68 14.77 4.27 6.39
CA GLU A 68 15.16 2.91 6.71
C GLU A 68 14.01 2.07 7.29
N GLN A 69 13.05 2.68 8.01
CA GLN A 69 11.93 1.97 8.60
C GLN A 69 10.99 1.44 7.53
N VAL A 70 10.73 2.23 6.49
CA VAL A 70 9.93 1.80 5.33
C VAL A 70 10.60 0.63 4.61
N CYS A 71 11.92 0.68 4.43
CA CYS A 71 12.68 -0.41 3.84
C CYS A 71 12.65 -1.70 4.69
N GLN A 72 12.80 -1.58 6.01
CA GLN A 72 12.69 -2.70 6.94
C GLN A 72 11.28 -3.31 6.96
N PHE A 73 10.26 -2.45 6.93
CA PHE A 73 8.87 -2.86 6.80
C PHE A 73 8.67 -3.67 5.52
N ALA A 74 9.04 -3.13 4.36
CA ALA A 74 8.90 -3.79 3.07
C ALA A 74 9.62 -5.15 3.04
N ARG A 75 10.82 -5.26 3.64
CA ARG A 75 11.57 -6.54 3.76
C ARG A 75 10.89 -7.60 4.61
N SER A 76 10.00 -7.20 5.50
CA SER A 76 9.28 -8.11 6.39
C SER A 76 8.08 -8.74 5.69
N ILE A 77 7.51 -8.05 4.70
CA ILE A 77 6.31 -8.48 3.96
C ILE A 77 6.45 -9.81 3.21
N PRO A 78 7.54 -10.11 2.47
CA PRO A 78 7.70 -11.38 1.78
C PRO A 78 7.75 -12.60 2.71
N ARG A 79 8.04 -12.37 4.00
CA ARG A 79 8.10 -13.42 5.02
C ARG A 79 6.73 -13.76 5.61
N LEU A 80 5.71 -12.97 5.30
CA LEU A 80 4.33 -13.24 5.70
C LEU A 80 3.74 -14.35 4.83
N ALA A 81 2.88 -15.18 5.42
CA ALA A 81 2.21 -16.27 4.71
C ALA A 81 1.23 -15.76 3.64
N HIS A 82 0.61 -14.61 3.91
CA HIS A 82 -0.22 -13.87 2.98
C HIS A 82 0.62 -12.67 2.57
N GLN A 83 1.11 -12.64 1.33
CA GLN A 83 1.97 -11.57 0.83
C GLN A 83 1.09 -10.44 0.29
N PRO A 84 0.75 -9.40 1.08
CA PRO A 84 -0.06 -8.31 0.59
C PRO A 84 0.65 -7.55 -0.53
N PHE A 85 -0.16 -6.91 -1.37
CA PHE A 85 0.34 -5.94 -2.34
C PHE A 85 0.62 -4.61 -1.63
N LEU A 86 1.84 -4.09 -1.75
CA LEU A 86 2.22 -2.82 -1.13
C LEU A 86 2.01 -1.66 -2.10
N THR A 87 1.49 -0.54 -1.62
CA THR A 87 1.44 0.70 -2.38
C THR A 87 1.94 1.83 -1.52
N PHE A 88 2.96 2.52 -2.00
CA PHE A 88 3.52 3.66 -1.30
C PHE A 88 3.05 4.95 -1.94
N CYS A 89 2.64 5.89 -1.11
CA CYS A 89 2.32 7.24 -1.49
C CYS A 89 3.39 8.21 -1.01
N GLY A 90 4.00 8.93 -1.94
CA GLY A 90 5.02 9.93 -1.67
C GLY A 90 6.03 10.05 -2.79
N THR A 91 6.95 11.02 -2.66
CA THR A 91 8.05 11.20 -3.60
C THR A 91 9.14 10.14 -3.36
N PRO A 92 9.40 9.24 -4.31
CA PRO A 92 10.46 8.25 -4.17
C PRO A 92 11.82 8.95 -4.06
N ASN A 93 12.67 8.50 -3.13
CA ASN A 93 14.09 8.81 -3.19
C ASN A 93 14.85 7.72 -3.97
N ASN A 94 16.02 8.05 -4.51
CA ASN A 94 16.79 7.14 -5.36
C ASN A 94 17.20 5.81 -4.69
N GLN A 95 17.15 5.71 -3.35
CA GLN A 95 17.58 4.51 -2.61
C GLN A 95 16.50 3.44 -2.55
N MET A 96 15.25 3.86 -2.40
CA MET A 96 14.10 2.99 -2.21
C MET A 96 13.81 2.11 -3.44
N GLY A 97 14.02 2.64 -4.66
CA GLY A 97 13.83 1.86 -5.88
C GLY A 97 14.69 0.59 -5.92
N ALA A 98 15.85 0.56 -5.27
CA ALA A 98 16.70 -0.62 -5.23
C ALA A 98 16.33 -1.61 -4.11
N GLU A 99 15.85 -1.11 -2.97
CA GLU A 99 15.60 -1.93 -1.77
C GLU A 99 14.23 -2.64 -1.79
N VAL A 100 13.18 -1.97 -2.27
CA VAL A 100 11.82 -2.56 -2.34
C VAL A 100 11.70 -3.56 -3.51
N ARG A 101 12.49 -3.41 -4.58
CA ARG A 101 12.51 -4.34 -5.74
C ARG A 101 12.90 -5.78 -5.39
N ARG A 102 13.47 -6.04 -4.21
CA ARG A 102 13.84 -7.40 -3.79
C ARG A 102 12.67 -8.13 -3.14
N GLY A 103 11.77 -8.63 -3.98
CA GLY A 103 10.81 -9.68 -3.60
C GLY A 103 9.45 -9.21 -3.11
N VAL A 104 9.14 -7.92 -3.22
CA VAL A 104 7.83 -7.36 -2.89
C VAL A 104 7.18 -6.79 -4.14
N GLN A 105 5.91 -7.12 -4.37
CA GLN A 105 5.12 -6.42 -5.37
C GLN A 105 4.69 -5.07 -4.80
N TYR A 106 5.16 -3.98 -5.41
CA TYR A 106 4.81 -2.63 -4.98
C TYR A 106 4.46 -1.68 -6.11
N ALA A 107 3.61 -0.71 -5.79
CA ALA A 107 3.30 0.45 -6.63
C ALA A 107 3.65 1.77 -5.93
N LEU A 108 3.93 2.79 -6.73
CA LEU A 108 4.23 4.14 -6.26
C LEU A 108 3.21 5.12 -6.81
N ILE A 109 2.63 5.91 -5.91
CA ILE A 109 1.70 6.97 -6.24
C ILE A 109 2.28 8.28 -5.66
N PRO A 110 2.51 9.31 -6.48
CA PRO A 110 3.12 10.55 -6.01
C PRO A 110 2.15 11.43 -5.20
N ASP A 111 0.83 11.27 -5.41
CA ASP A 111 -0.20 12.12 -4.83
C ASP A 111 -1.17 11.32 -3.94
N ILE A 112 -1.36 11.81 -2.70
CA ILE A 112 -2.29 11.20 -1.74
C ILE A 112 -3.74 11.29 -2.22
N LEU A 113 -4.10 12.32 -2.98
CA LEU A 113 -5.44 12.47 -3.54
C LEU A 113 -5.72 11.41 -4.60
N GLU A 114 -4.73 11.09 -5.43
CA GLU A 114 -4.83 10.00 -6.42
C GLU A 114 -4.99 8.66 -5.70
N LEU A 115 -4.24 8.45 -4.62
CA LEU A 115 -4.37 7.23 -3.83
C LEU A 115 -5.71 7.12 -3.08
N THR A 116 -6.16 8.20 -2.45
CA THR A 116 -7.48 8.24 -1.80
C THR A 116 -8.58 7.97 -2.83
N ALA A 117 -8.51 8.57 -4.03
CA ALA A 117 -9.46 8.27 -5.10
C ALA A 117 -9.45 6.78 -5.51
N MET A 118 -8.28 6.13 -5.52
CA MET A 118 -8.18 4.71 -5.85
C MET A 118 -8.80 3.81 -4.78
N ILE A 119 -8.55 4.10 -3.50
CA ILE A 119 -9.18 3.39 -2.37
C ILE A 119 -10.69 3.62 -2.40
N SER A 120 -11.12 4.86 -2.61
CA SER A 120 -12.53 5.26 -2.70
C SER A 120 -13.28 4.61 -3.85
N MET A 121 -12.60 4.37 -4.98
CA MET A 121 -13.18 3.64 -6.10
C MET A 121 -13.01 2.13 -5.97
N ALA A 122 -12.42 1.65 -4.87
CA ALA A 122 -12.06 0.26 -4.66
C ALA A 122 -11.38 -0.31 -5.91
N ARG A 123 -10.36 0.35 -6.48
CA ARG A 123 -9.68 -0.14 -7.70
C ARG A 123 -8.43 -0.94 -7.36
N ARG A 124 -8.22 -2.04 -8.09
CA ARG A 124 -7.03 -2.88 -7.94
C ARG A 124 -5.80 -2.18 -8.52
N ILE A 125 -4.64 -2.46 -7.94
CA ILE A 125 -3.36 -2.09 -8.54
C ILE A 125 -2.71 -3.37 -9.03
N SER A 126 -2.45 -3.47 -10.33
CA SER A 126 -1.73 -4.62 -10.88
C SER A 126 -0.28 -4.25 -11.14
N ASN A 127 0.65 -5.10 -10.69
CA ASN A 127 2.01 -5.06 -11.20
C ASN A 127 2.03 -5.68 -12.58
N VAL A 128 2.59 -4.97 -13.56
CA VAL A 128 2.91 -5.57 -14.85
C VAL A 128 4.09 -6.51 -14.65
N PRO A 129 3.96 -7.83 -14.88
CA PRO A 129 5.13 -8.68 -14.97
C PRO A 129 5.90 -8.30 -16.24
N HIS A 130 7.20 -8.05 -16.09
CA HIS A 130 8.09 -7.88 -17.24
C HIS A 130 8.21 -9.23 -17.99
N PRO A 131 8.08 -9.28 -19.33
CA PRO A 131 8.55 -10.42 -20.12
C PRO A 131 10.07 -10.59 -20.03
#